data_AF-A0A7T5RSA5-F1
#
_entry.id   AF-A0A7T5RSA5-F1
#
_cell.length_a   1.000
_cell.length_b   1.000
_cell.length_c   1.000
_cell.angle_alpha   90.00
_cell.angle_beta   90.00
_cell.angle_gamma   90.00
#
_symmetry.space_group_name_H-M   'P 1'
#
loop_
_entity.id
_entity.type
_entity.pdbx_description
1 polymer ?
#
loop_
_entity_poly.entity_id
_entity_poly.type
_entity_poly.pdbx_seq_one_letter_code
_entity_poly.pdbx_strand_id
1 'polypeptide(L)' 'MNVIGRAVSVARAEDPSKVGLAGTVVLETSKTLLLKSGDRKLMVEKKGSLFVLSGIEGPVEGSTIMGRLQDRWGRTG' A
#
# COMPACT_ATOMS: atom_id res chain seq x y z
N MET A 1 -0.58 -6.92 8.93
CA MET A 1 -0.49 -5.47 9.20
C MET A 1 -1.72 -4.84 8.61
N ASN A 2 -2.48 -4.02 9.34
CA ASN A 2 -3.63 -3.34 8.74
C ASN A 2 -3.18 -1.97 8.21
N VAL A 3 -3.28 -1.77 6.90
CA VAL A 3 -2.91 -0.52 6.23
C VAL A 3 -4.12 0.32 5.83
N ILE A 4 -5.33 -0.26 5.82
CA ILE A 4 -6.55 0.48 5.49
C ILE A 4 -6.78 1.58 6.53
N GLY A 5 -7.15 2.77 6.06
CA GLY A 5 -7.33 3.97 6.86
C GLY A 5 -6.05 4.76 7.14
N ARG A 6 -4.87 4.24 6.78
CA ARG A 6 -3.60 4.96 6.95
C ARG A 6 -3.36 5.92 5.80
N ALA A 7 -2.85 7.10 6.12
CA ALA A 7 -2.21 7.96 5.13
C ALA A 7 -0.91 7.28 4.64
N VAL A 8 -0.66 7.37 3.33
CA VAL A 8 0.49 6.78 2.67
C VAL A 8 1.03 7.70 1.58
N SER A 9 2.35 7.68 1.39
CA SER A 9 3.01 8.22 0.20
C SER A 9 3.89 7.15 -0.47
N VAL A 10 4.03 7.24 -1.79
CA VAL A 10 4.84 6.34 -2.61
C VAL A 10 6.23 6.95 -2.78
N ALA A 11 7.22 6.41 -2.07
CA ALA A 11 8.60 6.87 -2.15
C ALA A 11 9.36 6.29 -3.34
N ARG A 12 8.98 5.08 -3.78
CA ARG A 12 9.50 4.39 -4.96
C ARG A 12 8.39 3.53 -5.57
N ALA A 13 8.43 3.37 -6.88
CA ALA A 13 7.59 2.43 -7.62
C ALA A 13 8.33 1.95 -8.88
N GLU A 14 7.91 0.81 -9.42
CA GLU A 14 8.41 0.30 -10.71
C GLU A 14 7.89 1.17 -11.87
N ASP A 15 6.61 1.57 -11.81
CA ASP A 15 6.05 2.60 -12.67
C ASP A 15 6.40 3.99 -12.09
N PRO A 16 7.26 4.79 -12.76
CA PRO A 16 7.69 6.10 -12.26
C PRO A 16 6.53 7.09 -12.09
N SER A 17 5.42 6.92 -12.81
CA SER A 17 4.24 7.80 -12.69
C SER A 17 3.55 7.69 -11.32
N LYS A 18 3.87 6.64 -10.56
CA LYS A 18 3.31 6.41 -9.22
C LYS A 18 4.13 7.05 -8.11
N VAL A 19 5.38 7.44 -8.38
CA VAL A 19 6.26 8.06 -7.37
C VAL A 19 5.70 9.42 -6.97
N GLY A 20 5.67 9.70 -5.67
CA GLY A 20 5.12 10.92 -5.11
C GLY A 20 3.60 10.93 -4.97
N LEU A 21 2.88 9.91 -5.46
CA LEU A 21 1.46 9.77 -5.17
C LEU A 21 1.25 9.60 -3.67
N ALA A 22 0.22 10.27 -3.14
CA ALA A 22 -0.14 10.21 -1.74
C ALA A 22 -1.65 10.23 -1.54
N GLY A 23 -2.10 9.61 -0.45
CA GLY A 23 -3.51 9.55 -0.09
C GLY A 23 -3.76 8.64 1.10
N THR A 24 -5.02 8.37 1.38
CA THR A 24 -5.43 7.40 2.42
C THR A 24 -5.72 6.06 1.78
N VAL A 25 -5.19 4.96 2.33
CA VAL A 25 -5.50 3.62 1.84
C VAL A 25 -6.97 3.30 2.15
N VAL A 26 -7.78 3.08 1.12
CA VAL A 26 -9.22 2.74 1.27
C VAL A 26 -9.51 1.28 0.94
N LEU A 27 -8.64 0.64 0.17
CA LEU A 27 -8.74 -0.78 -0.14
C LEU A 27 -7.33 -1.35 -0.31
N GLU A 28 -7.16 -2.56 0.19
CA GLU A 28 -5.98 -3.38 -0.02
C GLU A 28 -6.41 -4.66 -0.75
N THR A 29 -5.78 -4.96 -1.89
CA THR A 29 -5.88 -6.27 -2.53
C THR A 29 -4.56 -7.03 -2.35
N SER A 30 -4.45 -8.26 -2.86
CA SER A 30 -3.19 -9.01 -2.83
C SER A 30 -2.05 -8.27 -3.53
N LYS A 31 -2.34 -7.57 -4.64
CA LYS A 31 -1.33 -6.94 -5.52
C LYS A 31 -1.28 -5.42 -5.43
N THR A 32 -2.36 -4.77 -5.00
CA THR A 32 -2.50 -3.31 -5.12
C THR A 32 -3.00 -2.67 -3.83
N LEU A 33 -2.71 -1.38 -3.71
CA LEU A 33 -3.38 -0.46 -2.79
C LEU A 33 -4.21 0.52 -3.60
N LEU A 34 -5.44 0.75 -3.13
CA LEU A 34 -6.28 1.85 -3.61
C LEU A 34 -6.19 3.00 -2.62
N LEU A 35 -5.73 4.15 -3.10
CA LEU A 35 -5.58 5.36 -2.31
C LEU A 35 -6.69 6.35 -2.68
N LYS A 36 -7.25 7.03 -1.68
CA LYS A 36 -8.10 8.20 -1.88
C LYS A 36 -7.27 9.46 -1.66
N SER A 37 -7.23 10.33 -2.68
CA SER A 37 -6.51 11.61 -2.67
C SER A 37 -7.47 12.69 -3.14
N GLY A 38 -8.07 13.43 -2.19
CA GLY A 38 -9.24 14.26 -2.46
C GLY A 38 -10.39 13.42 -3.05
N ASP A 39 -10.90 13.85 -4.21
CA ASP A 39 -11.96 13.16 -4.96
C ASP A 39 -11.44 12.07 -5.90
N ARG A 40 -10.11 11.93 -6.04
CA ARG A 40 -9.49 10.96 -6.94
C ARG A 40 -9.17 9.67 -6.21
N LYS A 41 -9.32 8.56 -6.94
CA LYS A 41 -8.84 7.25 -6.53
C LYS A 41 -7.58 6.91 -7.33
N LEU A 42 -6.53 6.50 -6.64
CA LEU A 42 -5.24 6.17 -7.23
C LEU A 42 -4.93 4.71 -6.91
N MET A 43 -4.69 3.90 -7.93
CA MET A 43 -4.25 2.52 -7.76
C MET A 43 -2.74 2.43 -7.89
N VAL A 44 -2.11 1.78 -6.91
CA VAL A 44 -0.66 1.60 -6.86
C VAL A 44 -0.34 0.12 -6.64
N GLU A 45 0.58 -0.42 -7.43
CA GLU A 45 1.10 -1.77 -7.29
C GLU A 45 1.96 -1.88 -6.04
N LYS A 46 1.84 -2.99 -5.32
CA LYS A 46 2.71 -3.31 -4.18
C LYS A 46 4.10 -3.75 -4.65
N LYS A 47 4.16 -4.52 -5.72
CA LYS A 47 5.43 -5.03 -6.27
C LYS A 47 6.27 -3.85 -6.78
N GLY A 48 7.56 -3.83 -6.42
CA GLY A 48 8.49 -2.78 -6.83
C GLY A 48 8.26 -1.42 -6.14
N SER A 49 7.32 -1.34 -5.20
CA SER A 49 6.97 -0.09 -4.52
C SER A 49 7.47 -0.04 -3.09
N LEU A 50 7.83 1.18 -2.66
CA LEU A 50 8.21 1.51 -1.30
C LEU A 50 7.25 2.57 -0.77
N PHE A 51 6.58 2.27 0.35
CA PHE A 51 5.52 3.09 0.91
C PHE A 51 5.96 3.69 2.25
N VAL A 52 5.69 4.97 2.47
CA VAL A 52 5.78 5.59 3.80
C VAL A 52 4.37 5.65 4.37
N LEU A 53 4.12 4.89 5.44
CA LEU A 53 2.80 4.73 6.03
C LEU A 53 2.73 5.45 7.37
N SER A 54 1.69 6.25 7.58
CA SER A 54 1.43 6.89 8.88
C SER A 54 1.34 5.86 10.01
N GLY A 55 2.03 6.13 11.12
CA GLY A 55 2.04 5.26 12.30
C GLY A 55 2.75 3.92 12.10
N ILE A 56 3.60 3.80 11.08
CA ILE A 56 4.58 2.72 10.92
C ILE A 56 5.95 3.38 10.76
N GLU A 57 6.93 2.92 11.53
CA GLU A 57 8.28 3.46 11.43
C GLU A 57 8.95 3.02 10.14
N GLY A 58 9.50 3.99 9.42
CA GLY A 58 10.29 3.79 8.22
C GLY A 58 9.48 3.41 6.97
N PRO A 59 10.15 3.38 5.80
CA PRO A 59 9.54 2.92 4.57
C PRO A 59 9.28 1.41 4.58
N VAL A 60 8.16 0.99 4.01
CA VAL A 60 7.72 -0.40 3.92
C VAL A 60 7.72 -0.86 2.47
N GLU A 61 8.40 -1.97 2.18
CA GLU A 61 8.28 -2.61 0.87
C GLU A 61 6.88 -3.18 0.66
N GLY A 62 6.28 -2.93 -0.51
CA GLY A 62 4.94 -3.45 -0.81
C GLY A 62 4.85 -4.98 -0.81
N SER A 63 5.95 -5.68 -1.11
CA SER A 63 6.11 -7.14 -0.98
C SER A 63 5.78 -7.62 0.45
N THR A 64 6.20 -6.87 1.46
CA THR A 64 5.95 -7.17 2.89
C THR A 64 4.47 -7.01 3.23
N ILE A 65 3.78 -6.09 2.57
CA ILE A 65 2.32 -5.91 2.71
C ILE A 65 1.57 -7.10 2.07
N MET A 66 2.03 -7.57 0.90
CA MET A 66 1.45 -8.73 0.21
C MET A 66 1.54 -10.03 1.03
N GLY A 67 2.73 -10.34 1.59
CA GLY A 67 2.92 -11.56 2.38
C GLY A 67 1.98 -11.67 3.58
N ARG A 68 1.73 -10.55 4.28
CA ARG A 68 0.84 -10.54 5.45
C ARG A 68 -0.65 -10.70 5.12
N LEU A 69 -1.08 -10.40 3.89
CA LEU A 69 -2.46 -10.67 3.47
C LEU A 69 -2.67 -12.18 3.30
N GLN A 70 -1.71 -12.86 2.68
CA GLN A 70 -1.72 -14.33 2.54
C GLN A 70 -1.69 -15.02 3.91
N ASP A 71 -0.86 -14.55 4.84
CA ASP A 71 -0.83 -15.06 6.23
C ASP A 71 -2.16 -14.89 6.99
N ARG A 72 -3.01 -13.93 6.61
CA ARG A 72 -4.33 -13.71 7.22
C ARG A 72 -5.37 -14.68 6.68
N TRP A 73 -5.31 -15.01 5.39
CA TRP A 73 -6.19 -16.00 4.77
C TRP A 73 -5.81 -17.44 5.14
N GLY A 74 -4.52 -17.70 5.39
CA GLY A 74 -4.04 -19.05 5.78
C GLY A 74 -4.36 -19.50 7.22
N ARG A 75 -4.94 -18.64 8.08
CA ARG A 75 -5.30 -18.98 9.47
C ARG A 75 -6.80 -19.19 9.70
N THR A 76 -7.58 -19.37 8.63
CA THR A 76 -9.04 -19.61 8.72
C THR A 76 -9.44 -21.02 8.29
N GLY A 77 -8.48 -21.96 8.26
CA GLY A 77 -8.71 -23.39 8.01
C GLY A 77 -8.60 -24.21 9.27
#